data_AF-A0A7J7GQM0-F1
#
_entry.id   AF-A0A7J7GQM0-F1
#
_cell.length_a   1.000
_cell.length_b   1.000
_cell.length_c   1.000
_cell.angle_alpha   90.00
_cell.angle_beta   90.00
_cell.angle_gamma   90.00
#
_symmetry.space_group_name_H-M   'P 1'
#
loop_
_entity.id
_entity.type
_entity.pdbx_description
1 polymer ?
#
loop_
_entity_poly.entity_id
_entity_poly.type
_entity_poly.pdbx_seq_one_letter_code
_entity_poly.pdbx_strand_id
1 'polypeptide(L)'
;MGRALPLYIERISVVSAGGGNITLSSQEVVEWMNKIQEWNPKYFTLSHIPEKYRLFVSKFIRRVVISRMAESPDLASAYHRKLREEYETEDKLKNPEVLRRSEERLVMLLDEAETKLSETSYLVGEEFTMADVMFIPVLTRLELLNLQDEYIHCRPNIARYLNVVKKRPSYKKVIGKYFSGWRKYKSLLETWCFLRIRSMLRRY
;
A
#
# COMPACT_ATOMS: atom_id res chain seq x y z
N MET A 1 22.66 -6.10 -16.41
CA MET A 1 22.03 -6.31 -15.08
C MET A 1 20.67 -6.98 -15.25
N GLY A 2 20.63 -8.30 -15.52
CA GLY A 2 19.38 -8.97 -15.91
C GLY A 2 19.33 -10.46 -15.58
N ARG A 3 19.92 -10.88 -14.45
CA ARG A 3 19.98 -12.30 -14.03
C ARG A 3 19.59 -12.55 -12.57
N ALA A 4 18.89 -11.61 -11.91
CA ALA A 4 18.55 -11.75 -10.49
C ALA A 4 17.10 -12.21 -10.24
N LEU A 5 16.15 -11.86 -11.11
CA LEU A 5 14.75 -12.30 -10.98
C LEU A 5 14.54 -13.81 -11.22
N PRO A 6 15.14 -14.43 -12.26
CA PRO A 6 14.90 -15.85 -12.52
C PRO A 6 15.37 -16.74 -11.36
N LEU A 7 16.54 -16.42 -10.78
CA LEU A 7 17.11 -17.13 -9.63
C LEU A 7 16.27 -17.00 -8.35
N TYR A 8 15.50 -15.91 -8.19
CA TYR A 8 14.62 -15.74 -7.04
C TYR A 8 13.36 -16.61 -7.16
N ILE A 9 12.77 -16.68 -8.37
CA ILE A 9 11.62 -17.53 -8.68
C ILE A 9 12.03 -19.00 -8.56
N GLU A 10 13.20 -19.38 -9.08
CA GLU A 10 13.74 -20.75 -8.93
C GLU A 10 14.08 -21.10 -7.47
N ARG A 11 14.50 -20.13 -6.65
CA ARG A 11 14.68 -20.38 -5.21
C ARG A 11 13.35 -20.67 -4.50
N ILE A 12 12.28 -19.99 -4.88
CA ILE A 12 10.94 -20.25 -4.34
C ILE A 12 10.47 -21.65 -4.73
N SER A 13 10.67 -22.06 -5.99
CA SER A 13 10.23 -23.38 -6.45
C SER A 13 11.02 -24.54 -5.85
N VAL A 14 12.33 -24.37 -5.62
CA VAL A 14 13.18 -25.40 -4.99
C VAL A 14 12.85 -25.59 -3.50
N VAL A 15 12.46 -24.52 -2.79
CA VAL A 15 11.98 -24.64 -1.41
C VAL A 15 10.66 -25.41 -1.34
N SER A 16 9.75 -25.23 -2.29
CA SER A 16 8.47 -25.98 -2.35
C SER A 16 8.59 -27.51 -2.56
N ALA A 17 9.75 -28.03 -2.95
CA ALA A 17 9.91 -29.46 -3.26
C ALA A 17 10.14 -30.37 -2.03
N GLY A 18 10.25 -29.81 -0.82
CA GLY A 18 10.59 -30.56 0.41
C GLY A 18 9.45 -30.83 1.38
N GLY A 19 8.55 -31.78 1.09
CA GLY A 19 7.67 -32.41 2.09
C GLY A 19 6.38 -31.65 2.44
N GLY A 20 5.32 -32.40 2.77
CA GLY A 20 3.91 -31.94 2.82
C GLY A 20 3.59 -30.71 3.69
N ASN A 21 4.45 -30.34 4.64
CA ASN A 21 4.30 -29.08 5.40
C ASN A 21 4.64 -27.83 4.57
N ILE A 22 5.54 -27.92 3.59
CA ILE A 22 5.91 -26.78 2.74
C ILE A 22 4.78 -26.43 1.77
N THR A 23 4.06 -27.43 1.26
CA THR A 23 2.92 -27.21 0.35
C THR A 23 1.78 -26.47 1.07
N LEU A 24 1.48 -26.85 2.32
CA LEU A 24 0.46 -26.18 3.14
C LEU A 24 0.86 -24.73 3.46
N SER A 25 2.09 -24.51 3.92
CA SER A 25 2.61 -23.14 4.15
C SER A 25 2.58 -22.29 2.88
N SER A 26 2.89 -22.88 1.72
CA SER A 26 2.83 -22.17 0.43
C SER A 26 1.41 -21.74 0.07
N GLN A 27 0.40 -22.57 0.39
CA GLN A 27 -1.01 -22.24 0.16
C GLN A 27 -1.48 -21.12 1.10
N GLU A 28 -1.17 -21.21 2.39
CA GLU A 28 -1.53 -20.18 3.38
C GLU A 28 -0.93 -18.81 3.03
N VAL A 29 0.31 -18.78 2.51
CA VAL A 29 0.92 -17.55 2.00
C VAL A 29 0.08 -16.93 0.87
N VAL A 30 -0.37 -17.74 -0.08
CA VAL A 30 -1.19 -17.27 -1.20
C VAL A 30 -2.55 -16.76 -0.71
N GLU A 31 -3.17 -17.44 0.26
CA GLU A 31 -4.44 -17.01 0.87
C GLU A 31 -4.30 -15.63 1.52
N TRP A 32 -3.24 -15.41 2.30
CA TRP A 32 -2.94 -14.09 2.88
C TRP A 32 -2.72 -13.02 1.81
N MET A 33 -1.98 -13.33 0.74
CA MET A 33 -1.76 -12.39 -0.35
C MET A 33 -3.09 -11.97 -1.01
N ASN A 34 -4.00 -12.92 -1.24
CA ASN A 34 -5.31 -12.64 -1.81
C ASN A 34 -6.16 -11.76 -0.89
N LYS A 35 -6.24 -12.09 0.41
CA LYS A 35 -6.96 -11.28 1.41
C LYS A 35 -6.48 -9.84 1.47
N ILE A 36 -5.16 -9.64 1.44
CA ILE A 36 -4.56 -8.29 1.46
C ILE A 36 -4.88 -7.53 0.17
N GLN A 37 -4.90 -8.20 -0.98
CA GLN A 37 -5.22 -7.58 -2.27
C GLN A 37 -6.70 -7.21 -2.42
N GLU A 38 -7.62 -7.93 -1.77
CA GLU A 38 -9.04 -7.60 -1.73
C GLU A 38 -9.32 -6.26 -1.03
N TRP A 39 -8.46 -5.87 -0.08
CA TRP A 39 -8.53 -4.55 0.52
C TRP A 39 -7.89 -3.50 -0.39
N ASN A 40 -8.71 -2.82 -1.21
CA ASN A 40 -8.25 -1.67 -1.99
C ASN A 40 -7.99 -0.45 -1.08
N PRO A 41 -6.72 -0.05 -0.84
CA PRO A 41 -6.41 1.01 0.12
C PRO A 41 -6.68 2.41 -0.43
N LYS A 42 -7.01 2.56 -1.73
CA LYS A 42 -7.08 3.87 -2.39
C LYS A 42 -8.12 4.78 -1.75
N TYR A 43 -9.34 4.28 -1.58
CA TYR A 43 -10.45 5.09 -1.05
C TYR A 43 -10.26 5.40 0.43
N PHE A 44 -9.85 4.39 1.21
CA PHE A 44 -9.50 4.58 2.62
C PHE A 44 -8.37 5.62 2.78
N THR A 45 -7.29 5.50 2.01
CA THR A 45 -6.18 6.47 2.12
C THR A 45 -6.67 7.87 1.80
N LEU A 46 -7.39 8.03 0.68
CA LEU A 46 -7.82 9.33 0.19
C LEU A 46 -8.90 9.97 1.08
N SER A 47 -9.78 9.21 1.72
CA SER A 47 -10.79 9.76 2.64
C SER A 47 -10.15 10.41 3.87
N HIS A 48 -8.99 9.93 4.31
CA HIS A 48 -8.21 10.50 5.42
C HIS A 48 -7.32 11.67 5.02
N ILE A 49 -7.24 12.02 3.73
CA ILE A 49 -6.50 13.20 3.27
C ILE A 49 -7.44 14.42 3.21
N PRO A 50 -7.04 15.58 3.77
CA PRO A 50 -7.85 16.79 3.69
C PRO A 50 -8.24 17.14 2.26
N GLU A 51 -9.53 17.44 2.06
CA GLU A 51 -10.15 17.58 0.74
C GLU A 51 -9.41 18.57 -0.17
N LYS A 52 -8.97 19.71 0.38
CA LYS A 52 -8.22 20.73 -0.37
C LYS A 52 -6.99 20.18 -1.10
N TYR A 53 -6.29 19.23 -0.49
CA TYR A 53 -5.09 18.62 -1.09
C TYR A 53 -5.50 17.59 -2.15
N ARG A 54 -6.52 16.77 -1.87
CA ARG A 54 -7.07 15.82 -2.86
C ARG A 54 -7.54 16.52 -4.13
N LEU A 55 -8.37 17.54 -4.00
CA LEU A 55 -8.92 18.26 -5.15
C LEU A 55 -7.83 18.94 -5.96
N PHE A 56 -6.82 19.51 -5.30
CA PHE A 56 -5.65 20.08 -5.99
C PHE A 56 -4.91 19.01 -6.81
N VAL A 57 -4.57 17.87 -6.20
CA VAL A 57 -3.83 16.79 -6.88
C VAL A 57 -4.65 16.17 -8.00
N SER A 58 -5.94 15.90 -7.78
CA SER A 58 -6.86 15.39 -8.82
C SER A 58 -6.91 16.33 -10.03
N LYS A 59 -7.14 17.62 -9.80
CA LYS A 59 -7.15 18.64 -10.87
C LYS A 59 -5.80 18.71 -11.59
N PHE A 60 -4.69 18.60 -10.87
CA PHE A 60 -3.36 18.54 -11.48
C PHE A 60 -3.21 17.31 -12.37
N ILE A 61 -3.51 16.10 -11.87
CA ILE A 61 -3.41 14.84 -12.63
C ILE A 61 -4.26 14.90 -13.89
N ARG A 62 -5.50 15.37 -13.81
CA ARG A 62 -6.38 15.51 -14.99
C ARG A 62 -5.75 16.40 -16.07
N ARG A 63 -5.11 17.52 -15.67
CA ARG A 63 -4.39 18.39 -16.61
C ARG A 63 -3.17 17.69 -17.24
N VAL A 64 -2.40 16.94 -16.45
CA VAL A 64 -1.29 16.12 -16.96
C VAL A 64 -1.77 15.12 -18.00
N VAL A 65 -2.82 14.36 -17.67
CA VAL A 65 -3.38 13.34 -18.55
C VAL A 65 -3.88 13.96 -19.86
N ILE A 66 -4.59 15.09 -19.80
CA ILE A 66 -5.07 15.80 -20.99
C ILE A 66 -3.89 16.32 -21.85
N SER A 67 -2.87 16.92 -21.23
CA SER A 67 -1.70 17.43 -21.96
C SER A 67 -0.97 16.29 -22.67
N ARG A 68 -0.70 15.19 -21.96
CA ARG A 68 0.05 14.05 -22.52
C ARG A 68 -0.73 13.28 -23.56
N MET A 69 -2.06 13.24 -23.46
CA MET A 69 -2.92 12.67 -24.48
C MET A 69 -2.84 13.44 -25.81
N ALA A 70 -2.68 14.78 -25.76
CA ALA A 70 -2.50 15.59 -26.96
C ALA A 70 -1.10 15.39 -27.58
N GLU A 71 -0.08 15.14 -26.75
CA GLU A 71 1.32 14.94 -27.18
C GLU A 71 1.61 13.51 -27.67
N SER A 72 0.81 12.52 -27.25
CA SER A 72 1.05 11.09 -27.56
C SER A 72 -0.27 10.40 -27.95
N PRO A 73 -0.74 10.57 -29.21
CA PRO A 73 -2.02 10.03 -29.67
C PRO A 73 -2.08 8.49 -29.66
N ASP A 74 -0.94 7.83 -29.81
CA ASP A 74 -0.76 6.37 -29.72
C ASP A 74 -1.18 5.80 -28.36
N LEU A 75 -1.10 6.62 -27.30
CA LEU A 75 -1.49 6.27 -25.94
C LEU A 75 -2.86 6.86 -25.54
N ALA A 76 -3.61 7.46 -26.48
CA ALA A 76 -4.83 8.20 -26.16
C ALA A 76 -5.88 7.35 -25.41
N SER A 77 -6.03 6.08 -25.77
CA SER A 77 -6.95 5.16 -25.07
C SER A 77 -6.56 4.93 -23.60
N ALA A 78 -5.26 4.78 -23.33
CA ALA A 78 -4.74 4.63 -21.98
C ALA A 78 -4.95 5.91 -21.15
N TYR A 79 -4.75 7.08 -21.75
CA TYR A 79 -5.03 8.36 -21.11
C TYR A 79 -6.53 8.59 -20.86
N HIS A 80 -7.40 8.25 -21.81
CA HIS A 80 -8.86 8.31 -21.60
C HIS A 80 -9.30 7.40 -20.45
N ARG A 81 -8.78 6.18 -20.37
CA ARG A 81 -9.04 5.27 -19.23
C ARG A 81 -8.57 5.89 -17.92
N LYS A 82 -7.34 6.42 -17.88
CA LYS A 82 -6.79 7.08 -16.70
C LYS A 82 -7.64 8.29 -16.28
N LEU A 83 -8.08 9.12 -17.23
CA LEU A 83 -8.92 10.27 -16.96
C LEU A 83 -10.27 9.86 -16.37
N ARG A 84 -10.90 8.81 -16.91
CA ARG A 84 -12.13 8.24 -16.39
C ARG A 84 -11.96 7.74 -14.95
N GLU A 85 -10.89 6.99 -14.68
CA GLU A 85 -10.57 6.50 -13.33
C GLU A 85 -10.44 7.65 -12.31
N GLU A 86 -9.87 8.80 -12.70
CA GLU A 86 -9.77 9.97 -11.81
C GLU A 86 -11.14 10.62 -11.51
N TYR A 87 -12.08 10.60 -12.45
CA TYR A 87 -13.47 11.04 -12.19
C TYR A 87 -14.21 10.05 -11.30
N GLU A 88 -14.17 8.76 -11.64
CA GLU A 88 -14.79 7.70 -10.84
C GLU A 88 -14.26 7.66 -9.39
N THR A 89 -12.98 7.97 -9.21
CA THR A 89 -12.38 8.05 -7.86
C THR A 89 -13.01 9.18 -7.04
N GLU A 90 -13.22 10.36 -7.62
CA GLU A 90 -13.88 11.45 -6.90
C GLU A 90 -15.32 11.12 -6.54
N ASP A 91 -16.06 10.44 -7.42
CA ASP A 91 -17.44 10.04 -7.15
C ASP A 91 -17.52 8.96 -6.07
N LYS A 92 -16.62 7.97 -6.12
CA LYS A 92 -16.54 6.93 -5.08
C LYS A 92 -16.16 7.48 -3.72
N LEU A 93 -15.35 8.54 -3.65
CA LEU A 93 -15.00 9.20 -2.39
C LEU A 93 -16.17 9.97 -1.75
N LYS A 94 -17.21 10.32 -2.53
CA LYS A 94 -18.44 10.91 -2.00
C LYS A 94 -19.45 9.86 -1.53
N ASN A 95 -19.23 8.60 -1.87
CA ASN A 95 -20.14 7.52 -1.50
C ASN A 95 -19.76 6.94 -0.13
N PRO A 96 -20.53 7.19 0.94
CA PRO A 96 -20.19 6.72 2.29
C PRO A 96 -20.12 5.20 2.38
N GLU A 97 -20.91 4.49 1.58
CA GLU A 97 -20.94 3.03 1.57
C GLU A 97 -19.65 2.43 1.00
N VAL A 98 -19.01 3.10 0.05
CA VAL A 98 -17.68 2.68 -0.47
C VAL A 98 -16.63 2.80 0.63
N LEU A 99 -16.68 3.88 1.42
CA LEU A 99 -15.73 4.12 2.50
C LEU A 99 -15.94 3.11 3.64
N ARG A 100 -17.19 2.94 4.10
CA ARG A 100 -17.56 1.97 5.14
C ARG A 100 -17.09 0.55 4.80
N ARG A 101 -17.41 0.05 3.59
CA ARG A 101 -16.96 -1.28 3.14
C ARG A 101 -15.43 -1.40 3.08
N SER A 102 -14.74 -0.32 2.73
CA SER A 102 -13.28 -0.31 2.68
C SER A 102 -12.67 -0.39 4.08
N GLU A 103 -13.29 0.26 5.06
CA GLU A 103 -12.88 0.20 6.46
C GLU A 103 -13.19 -1.17 7.07
N GLU A 104 -14.37 -1.73 6.83
CA GLU A 104 -14.74 -3.07 7.33
C GLU A 104 -13.80 -4.16 6.85
N ARG A 105 -13.41 -4.13 5.57
CA ARG A 105 -12.40 -5.04 5.03
C ARG A 105 -11.03 -4.87 5.70
N LEU A 106 -10.65 -3.63 6.03
CA LEU A 106 -9.41 -3.39 6.77
C LEU A 106 -9.49 -3.99 8.18
N VAL A 107 -10.57 -3.70 8.91
CA VAL A 107 -10.78 -4.19 10.28
C VAL A 107 -10.74 -5.71 10.30
N MET A 108 -11.48 -6.37 9.41
CA MET A 108 -11.48 -7.83 9.29
C MET A 108 -10.09 -8.40 9.00
N LEU A 109 -9.33 -7.80 8.08
CA LEU A 109 -7.96 -8.20 7.76
C LEU A 109 -7.03 -8.07 8.99
N LEU A 110 -7.17 -6.98 9.76
CA LEU A 110 -6.38 -6.73 10.95
C LEU A 110 -6.75 -7.66 12.11
N ASP A 111 -8.03 -7.97 12.30
CA ASP A 111 -8.49 -8.87 13.36
C ASP A 111 -8.02 -10.31 13.10
N GLU A 112 -8.04 -10.75 11.84
CA GLU A 112 -7.48 -12.04 11.47
C GLU A 112 -5.96 -12.07 11.67
N ALA A 113 -5.26 -10.99 11.30
CA ALA A 113 -3.82 -10.91 11.47
C ALA A 113 -3.43 -10.88 12.96
N GLU A 114 -4.20 -10.17 13.78
CA GLU A 114 -4.03 -10.14 15.23
C GLU A 114 -4.17 -11.54 15.84
N THR A 115 -5.18 -12.30 15.39
CA THR A 115 -5.39 -13.69 15.82
C THR A 115 -4.20 -14.56 15.43
N LYS A 116 -3.75 -14.52 14.17
CA LYS A 116 -2.61 -15.33 13.72
C LYS A 116 -1.28 -14.98 14.39
N LEU A 117 -1.04 -13.69 14.61
CA LEU A 117 0.17 -13.22 15.30
C LEU A 117 0.13 -13.47 16.82
N SER A 118 -1.01 -13.90 17.38
CA SER A 118 -1.06 -14.42 18.75
C SER A 118 -0.47 -15.83 18.86
N GLU A 119 -0.50 -16.61 17.78
CA GLU A 119 -0.06 -18.00 17.72
C GLU A 119 1.37 -18.14 17.21
N THR A 120 1.79 -17.26 16.31
CA THR A 120 3.01 -17.40 15.51
C THR A 120 3.79 -16.08 15.42
N SER A 121 5.10 -16.16 15.12
CA SER A 121 5.95 -14.96 15.01
C SER A 121 5.64 -14.07 13.79
N TYR A 122 5.15 -14.66 12.69
CA TYR A 122 4.81 -14.03 11.42
C TYR A 122 3.48 -14.58 10.89
N LEU A 123 2.92 -13.99 9.83
CA LEU A 123 1.55 -14.34 9.39
C LEU A 123 1.33 -15.82 9.02
N VAL A 124 2.40 -16.53 8.62
CA VAL A 124 2.35 -17.94 8.19
C VAL A 124 3.41 -18.75 8.95
N GLY A 125 3.49 -18.58 10.27
CA GLY A 125 4.38 -19.35 11.13
C GLY A 125 5.61 -18.58 11.62
N GLU A 126 6.70 -19.32 11.85
CA GLU A 126 7.91 -18.77 12.48
C GLU A 126 8.87 -18.09 11.49
N GLU A 127 8.64 -18.26 10.20
CA GLU A 127 9.46 -17.67 9.15
C GLU A 127 8.79 -16.47 8.48
N PHE A 128 9.60 -15.51 8.06
CA PHE A 128 9.14 -14.33 7.34
C PHE A 128 8.87 -14.66 5.86
N THR A 129 7.66 -14.41 5.38
CA THR A 129 7.22 -14.83 4.03
C THR A 129 6.71 -13.65 3.19
N MET A 130 6.19 -13.94 1.98
CA MET A 130 5.56 -12.94 1.13
C MET A 130 4.30 -12.33 1.74
N ALA A 131 3.59 -13.07 2.60
CA ALA A 131 2.44 -12.54 3.33
C ALA A 131 2.84 -11.31 4.16
N ASP A 132 3.94 -11.40 4.90
CA ASP A 132 4.50 -10.30 5.69
C ASP A 132 4.93 -9.12 4.80
N VAL A 133 5.58 -9.40 3.67
CA VAL A 133 6.00 -8.38 2.71
C VAL A 133 4.81 -7.55 2.23
N MET A 134 3.65 -8.18 2.01
CA MET A 134 2.43 -7.48 1.57
C MET A 134 1.68 -6.82 2.72
N PHE A 135 1.76 -7.37 3.94
CA PHE A 135 1.06 -6.83 5.11
C PHE A 135 1.73 -5.57 5.69
N ILE A 136 3.06 -5.50 5.68
CA ILE A 136 3.80 -4.35 6.21
C ILE A 136 3.37 -3.01 5.55
N PRO A 137 3.21 -2.91 4.22
CA PRO A 137 2.62 -1.73 3.58
C PRO A 137 1.23 -1.32 4.09
N VAL A 138 0.42 -2.25 4.59
CA VAL A 138 -0.88 -1.95 5.21
C VAL A 138 -0.66 -1.20 6.52
N LEU A 139 0.13 -1.78 7.43
CA LEU A 139 0.41 -1.19 8.75
C LEU A 139 1.12 0.17 8.65
N THR A 140 2.13 0.25 7.78
CA THR A 140 2.91 1.49 7.61
C THR A 140 2.10 2.62 7.00
N ARG A 141 1.07 2.31 6.21
CA ARG A 141 0.09 3.30 5.73
C ARG A 141 -0.75 3.85 6.87
N LEU A 142 -1.16 3.03 7.82
CA LEU A 142 -1.92 3.50 9.00
C LEU A 142 -1.07 4.47 9.83
N GLU A 143 0.21 4.18 10.05
CA GLU A 143 1.13 5.10 10.73
C GLU A 143 1.37 6.40 9.93
N LEU A 144 1.44 6.30 8.59
CA LEU A 144 1.58 7.48 7.73
C LEU A 144 0.37 8.42 7.88
N LEU A 145 -0.82 7.85 8.00
CA LEU A 145 -2.08 8.56 8.20
C LEU A 145 -2.33 8.99 9.67
N ASN A 146 -1.43 8.63 10.60
CA ASN A 146 -1.57 8.83 12.05
C ASN A 146 -2.74 8.06 12.68
N LEU A 147 -3.07 6.89 12.15
CA LEU A 147 -4.19 6.04 12.61
C LEU A 147 -3.71 4.84 13.43
N GLN A 148 -2.46 4.83 13.89
CA GLN A 148 -1.90 3.71 14.64
C GLN A 148 -2.64 3.45 15.96
N ASP A 149 -3.15 4.47 16.63
CA ASP A 149 -3.85 4.29 17.91
C ASP A 149 -5.18 3.55 17.72
N GLU A 150 -5.89 3.87 16.63
CA GLU A 150 -7.20 3.30 16.30
C GLU A 150 -7.13 1.87 15.75
N TYR A 151 -6.11 1.57 14.93
CA TYR A 151 -6.05 0.29 14.22
C TYR A 151 -4.89 -0.63 14.62
N ILE A 152 -3.84 -0.12 15.25
CA ILE A 152 -2.63 -0.91 15.59
C ILE A 152 -2.50 -1.08 17.11
N HIS A 153 -2.55 -0.02 17.90
CA HIS A 153 -2.29 -0.10 19.34
C HIS A 153 -3.39 -0.83 20.12
N CYS A 154 -4.61 -0.89 19.57
CA CYS A 154 -5.69 -1.74 20.06
C CYS A 154 -5.48 -3.25 19.78
N ARG A 155 -4.47 -3.62 18.97
CA ARG A 155 -4.14 -4.98 18.53
C ARG A 155 -2.71 -5.33 18.98
N PRO A 156 -2.52 -5.84 20.21
CA PRO A 156 -1.20 -5.96 20.83
C PRO A 156 -0.23 -6.87 20.07
N ASN A 157 -0.71 -7.95 19.42
CA ASN A 157 0.16 -8.84 18.66
C ASN A 157 0.66 -8.19 17.37
N ILE A 158 -0.19 -7.43 16.65
CA ILE A 158 0.21 -6.59 15.53
C ILE A 158 1.21 -5.51 15.98
N ALA A 159 0.94 -4.84 17.10
CA ALA A 159 1.85 -3.82 17.62
C ALA A 159 3.23 -4.41 17.94
N ARG A 160 3.28 -5.58 18.58
CA ARG A 160 4.53 -6.33 18.84
C ARG A 160 5.23 -6.71 17.54
N TYR A 161 4.51 -7.32 16.60
CA TYR A 161 5.00 -7.71 15.29
C TYR A 161 5.62 -6.53 14.53
N LEU A 162 4.92 -5.40 14.46
CA LEU A 162 5.40 -4.21 13.75
C LEU A 162 6.69 -3.67 14.38
N ASN A 163 6.81 -3.71 15.70
CA ASN A 163 8.04 -3.34 16.40
C ASN A 163 9.23 -4.24 16.04
N VAL A 164 9.01 -5.55 15.87
CA VAL A 164 10.03 -6.50 15.39
C VAL A 164 10.40 -6.19 13.94
N VAL A 165 9.41 -6.04 13.06
CA VAL A 165 9.62 -5.72 11.64
C VAL A 165 10.43 -4.44 11.45
N LYS A 166 10.12 -3.38 12.19
CA LYS A 166 10.81 -2.07 12.09
C LYS A 166 12.31 -2.14 12.40
N LYS A 167 12.74 -3.13 13.18
CA LYS A 167 14.16 -3.33 13.49
C LYS A 167 14.95 -3.89 12.31
N ARG A 168 14.29 -4.54 11.34
CA ARG A 168 14.92 -5.20 10.18
C ARG A 168 15.67 -4.19 9.30
N PRO A 169 16.89 -4.52 8.82
CA PRO A 169 17.65 -3.64 7.93
C PRO A 169 16.90 -3.29 6.63
N SER A 170 16.16 -4.25 6.06
CA SER A 170 15.37 -4.05 4.86
C SER A 170 14.29 -2.99 5.07
N TYR A 171 13.53 -3.07 6.16
CA TYR A 171 12.51 -2.09 6.53
C TYR A 171 13.11 -0.69 6.66
N LYS A 172 14.20 -0.56 7.43
CA LYS A 172 14.87 0.73 7.65
C LYS A 172 15.33 1.36 6.32
N LYS A 173 15.82 0.54 5.40
CA LYS A 173 16.30 0.99 4.08
C LYS A 173 15.16 1.48 3.17
N VAL A 174 14.04 0.75 3.12
CA VAL A 174 12.97 1.01 2.13
C VAL A 174 11.85 1.89 2.64
N ILE A 175 11.48 1.78 3.92
CA ILE A 175 10.35 2.51 4.51
C ILE A 175 10.85 3.51 5.55
N GLY A 176 11.62 3.02 6.53
CA GLY A 176 12.07 3.84 7.66
C GLY A 176 12.86 5.08 7.24
N LYS A 177 13.62 5.02 6.14
CA LYS A 177 14.36 6.16 5.60
C LYS A 177 13.47 7.37 5.29
N TYR A 178 12.27 7.14 4.77
CA TYR A 178 11.40 8.19 4.22
C TYR A 178 10.25 8.57 5.15
N PHE A 179 9.68 7.60 5.87
CA PHE A 179 8.41 7.78 6.56
C PHE A 179 8.49 7.72 8.10
N SER A 180 9.69 7.65 8.68
CA SER A 180 9.86 7.70 10.14
C SER A 180 9.84 9.14 10.69
N GLY A 181 9.05 9.36 11.75
CA GLY A 181 8.99 10.61 12.50
C GLY A 181 8.75 11.84 11.61
N TRP A 182 9.60 12.86 11.74
CA TRP A 182 9.48 14.12 10.98
C TRP A 182 9.72 13.97 9.47
N ARG A 183 10.42 12.92 9.03
CA ARG A 183 10.84 12.76 7.61
C ARG A 183 9.67 12.61 6.65
N LYS A 184 8.53 12.10 7.14
CA LYS A 184 7.29 12.02 6.35
C LYS A 184 6.81 13.40 5.93
N TYR A 185 6.84 14.38 6.84
CA TYR A 185 6.43 15.76 6.55
C TYR A 185 7.39 16.43 5.57
N LYS A 186 8.70 16.20 5.71
CA LYS A 186 9.69 16.70 4.74
C LYS A 186 9.41 16.17 3.33
N SER A 187 9.23 14.86 3.19
CA SER A 187 8.97 14.22 1.89
C SER A 187 7.67 14.71 1.24
N LEU A 188 6.61 14.87 2.05
CA LEU A 188 5.33 15.41 1.58
C LEU A 188 5.42 16.89 1.20
N LEU A 189 6.17 17.69 1.95
CA LEU A 189 6.38 19.11 1.65
C LEU A 189 7.16 19.30 0.35
N GLU A 190 8.26 18.56 0.15
CA GLU A 190 9.03 18.59 -1.09
C GLU A 190 8.15 18.25 -2.31
N THR A 191 7.36 17.19 -2.18
CA THR A 191 6.39 16.78 -3.22
C THR A 191 5.36 17.88 -3.49
N TRP A 192 4.81 18.47 -2.43
CA TRP A 192 3.82 19.54 -2.54
C TRP A 192 4.39 20.79 -3.22
N CYS A 193 5.59 21.22 -2.84
CA CYS A 193 6.30 22.33 -3.47
C CYS A 193 6.52 22.06 -4.96
N PHE A 194 6.98 20.87 -5.32
CA PHE A 194 7.18 20.47 -6.71
C PHE A 194 5.89 20.55 -7.54
N LEU A 195 4.78 19.99 -7.03
CA LEU A 195 3.49 20.04 -7.71
C LEU A 195 2.96 21.48 -7.84
N ARG A 196 3.13 22.31 -6.81
CA ARG A 196 2.78 23.74 -6.85
C ARG A 196 3.56 24.49 -7.92
N ILE A 197 4.88 24.30 -7.97
CA ILE A 197 5.76 24.93 -8.98
C ILE A 197 5.34 24.50 -10.40
N ARG A 198 5.18 23.19 -10.65
CA ARG A 198 4.72 22.70 -11.96
C ARG A 198 3.37 23.28 -12.36
N SER A 199 2.43 23.33 -11.41
CA SER A 199 1.11 23.89 -11.65
C SER A 199 1.16 25.39 -11.98
N MET A 200 1.98 26.18 -11.26
CA MET A 200 2.19 27.60 -11.55
C MET A 200 2.81 27.84 -12.94
N LEU A 201 3.80 27.02 -13.31
CA LEU A 201 4.45 27.08 -14.62
C LEU A 201 3.64 26.43 -15.75
N ARG A 202 2.42 25.94 -15.46
CA ARG A 202 1.57 25.17 -16.40
C ARG A 202 2.30 24.00 -17.09
N ARG A 203 3.28 23.41 -16.39
CA ARG A 203 4.04 22.24 -16.85
C ARG A 203 3.29 20.98 -16.43
N TYR A 204 2.41 20.51 -17.29
CA TYR A 204 1.58 19.34 -17.05
C TYR A 204 2.25 18.08 -17.60
#